data_AF-A0A945ZLK3-F1
#
_entry.id   AF-A0A945ZLK3-F1
#
_cell.length_a   1.000
_cell.length_b   1.000
_cell.length_c   1.000
_cell.angle_alpha   90.00
_cell.angle_beta   90.00
_cell.angle_gamma   90.00
#
_symmetry.space_group_name_H-M   'P 1'
#
loop_
_entity.id
_entity.type
_entity.pdbx_description
1 polymer ?
#
loop_
_entity_poly.entity_id
_entity_poly.type
_entity_poly.pdbx_seq_one_letter_code
_entity_poly.pdbx_strand_id
1 'polypeptide(L)'
;MNLWSLWGIILLGDLGIMVGGSLVSGLAMRAKMSAVLLPILMFPLVSPVLIAAVKASIGILNHQPYEEWQLWLRIMGTFIVIFALIGYTLFDHITEE
;
A
#
# COMPACT_ATOMS: atom_id res chain seq x y z
N MET A 1 19.12 -17.35 5.23
CA MET A 1 18.16 -16.24 5.31
C MET A 1 18.42 -15.30 4.15
N ASN A 2 17.47 -15.13 3.22
CA ASN A 2 17.66 -14.29 2.04
C ASN A 2 17.32 -12.83 2.38
N LEU A 3 18.33 -12.03 2.75
CA LEU A 3 18.16 -10.59 3.02
C LEU A 3 17.54 -9.85 1.83
N TRP A 4 17.84 -10.27 0.61
CA TRP A 4 17.30 -9.71 -0.63
C TRP A 4 15.77 -9.76 -0.70
N SER A 5 15.14 -10.79 -0.14
CA SER A 5 13.69 -10.94 -0.14
C SER A 5 13.01 -9.95 0.81
N LEU A 6 13.67 -9.61 1.93
CA LEU A 6 13.17 -8.60 2.88
C LEU A 6 13.21 -7.19 2.27
N TRP A 7 14.28 -6.87 1.54
CA TRP A 7 14.36 -5.61 0.78
C TRP A 7 13.21 -5.48 -0.23
N GLY A 8 12.85 -6.58 -0.90
CA GLY A 8 11.68 -6.61 -1.79
C GLY A 8 10.37 -6.28 -1.08
N ILE A 9 10.14 -6.84 0.12
CA ILE A 9 8.95 -6.52 0.92
C ILE A 9 8.97 -5.06 1.38
N ILE A 10 10.10 -4.54 1.83
CA ILE A 10 10.23 -3.14 2.27
C ILE A 10 9.88 -2.19 1.13
N LEU A 11 10.43 -2.42 -0.07
CA LEU A 11 10.15 -1.60 -1.26
C LEU A 11 8.67 -1.67 -1.66
N LEU A 12 8.06 -2.86 -1.64
CA LEU A 12 6.63 -3.00 -1.94
C LEU A 12 5.75 -2.34 -0.87
N GLY A 13 6.16 -2.42 0.40
CA GLY A 13 5.46 -1.78 1.51
C GLY A 13 5.48 -0.26 1.37
N ASP A 14 6.66 0.30 1.09
CA ASP A 14 6.85 1.74 0.84
C ASP A 14 6.02 2.22 -0.35
N LEU A 15 6.07 1.51 -1.48
CA LEU A 15 5.25 1.82 -2.66
C LEU A 15 3.74 1.76 -2.35
N GLY A 16 3.29 0.77 -1.58
CA GLY A 16 1.89 0.68 -1.18
C GLY A 16 1.44 1.87 -0.33
N ILE A 17 2.27 2.30 0.62
CA ILE A 17 2.01 3.49 1.44
C ILE A 17 2.02 4.74 0.56
N MET A 18 3.02 4.90 -0.32
CA MET A 18 3.16 6.04 -1.22
C MET A 18 1.91 6.21 -2.08
N VAL A 19 1.49 5.16 -2.77
CA VAL A 19 0.33 5.21 -3.69
C VAL A 19 -0.97 5.50 -2.94
N GLY A 20 -1.20 4.86 -1.79
CA GLY A 20 -2.37 5.15 -0.96
C GLY A 20 -2.37 6.58 -0.42
N GLY A 21 -1.22 7.03 0.10
CA GLY A 21 -1.01 8.36 0.66
C GLY A 21 -1.19 9.48 -0.36
N SER A 22 -0.68 9.32 -1.58
CA SER A 22 -0.87 10.27 -2.67
C SER A 22 -2.35 10.48 -2.99
N LEU A 23 -3.12 9.39 -3.07
CA LEU A 23 -4.55 9.46 -3.31
C LEU A 23 -5.29 10.23 -2.22
N VAL A 24 -5.11 9.83 -0.96
CA VAL A 24 -5.82 10.48 0.15
C VAL A 24 -5.39 11.93 0.33
N SER A 25 -4.14 12.28 0.01
CA SER A 25 -3.68 13.67 -0.03
C SER A 25 -4.46 14.50 -1.06
N GLY A 26 -4.68 13.96 -2.26
CA GLY A 26 -5.49 14.60 -3.29
C GLY A 26 -6.96 14.78 -2.87
N LEU A 27 -7.57 13.78 -2.24
CA LEU A 27 -8.94 13.91 -1.69
C LEU A 27 -9.01 14.94 -0.55
N ALA A 28 -7.99 14.97 0.32
CA ALA A 28 -7.94 15.87 1.46
C ALA A 28 -7.88 17.34 1.04
N MET A 29 -7.25 17.67 -0.09
CA MET A 29 -7.22 19.05 -0.63
C MET A 29 -8.62 19.62 -0.89
N ARG A 30 -9.60 18.77 -1.23
CA ARG A 30 -10.98 19.19 -1.56
C ARG A 30 -11.96 19.03 -0.38
N ALA A 31 -11.55 18.40 0.71
CA ALA A 31 -12.44 18.06 1.83
C ALA A 31 -12.50 19.16 2.91
N LYS A 32 -13.71 19.56 3.33
CA LYS A 32 -13.92 20.53 4.43
C LYS A 32 -13.41 20.07 5.81
N MET A 33 -13.12 18.78 6.00
CA MET A 33 -12.56 18.19 7.24
C MET A 33 -11.33 17.29 6.94
N SER A 34 -10.41 17.79 6.12
CA SER A 34 -9.21 17.06 5.68
C SER A 34 -8.39 16.43 6.81
N ALA A 35 -8.23 17.13 7.94
CA ALA A 35 -7.44 16.67 9.09
C ALA A 35 -7.99 15.41 9.79
N VAL A 36 -9.30 15.18 9.72
CA VAL A 36 -9.96 14.00 10.34
C VAL A 36 -10.16 12.89 9.30
N LEU A 37 -10.42 13.25 8.04
CA LEU A 37 -10.56 12.27 6.95
C LEU A 37 -9.26 11.51 6.68
N LEU A 38 -8.12 12.21 6.72
CA LEU A 38 -6.82 11.62 6.42
C LEU A 38 -6.52 10.38 7.30
N PRO A 39 -6.54 10.47 8.64
CA PRO A 39 -6.24 9.32 9.49
C PRO A 39 -7.29 8.20 9.37
N ILE A 40 -8.57 8.56 9.28
CA ILE A 40 -9.68 7.61 9.21
C ILE A 40 -9.69 6.80 7.92
N LEU A 41 -9.23 7.39 6.82
CA LEU A 41 -9.09 6.71 5.53
C LEU A 41 -7.74 6.03 5.40
N MET A 42 -6.64 6.68 5.80
CA MET A 42 -5.29 6.13 5.68
C MET A 42 -5.15 4.81 6.43
N PHE A 43 -5.69 4.72 7.63
CA PHE A 43 -5.58 3.49 8.42
C PHE A 43 -6.18 2.27 7.71
N PRO A 44 -7.49 2.24 7.34
CA PRO A 44 -8.06 1.10 6.63
C PRO A 44 -7.44 0.91 5.24
N LEU A 45 -7.02 1.99 4.57
CA LEU A 45 -6.40 1.91 3.25
C LEU A 45 -5.05 1.21 3.29
N VAL A 46 -4.18 1.57 4.22
CA VAL A 46 -2.80 1.05 4.31
C VAL A 46 -2.74 -0.29 5.05
N SER A 47 -3.75 -0.59 5.88
CA SER A 47 -3.80 -1.84 6.66
C SER A 47 -3.59 -3.13 5.85
N PRO A 48 -4.15 -3.34 4.64
CA PRO A 48 -3.97 -4.58 3.90
C PRO A 48 -2.52 -4.78 3.46
N VAL A 49 -1.84 -3.70 3.06
CA VAL A 49 -0.42 -3.72 2.68
C VAL A 49 0.44 -4.04 3.88
N LEU A 50 0.18 -3.40 5.04
CA LEU A 50 0.94 -3.66 6.26
C LEU A 50 0.76 -5.10 6.75
N ILE A 51 -0.47 -5.61 6.76
CA ILE A 51 -0.77 -6.99 7.14
C ILE A 51 -0.02 -7.95 6.21
N ALA A 52 -0.07 -7.72 4.90
CA ALA A 52 0.62 -8.54 3.92
C ALA A 52 2.15 -8.48 4.09
N ALA A 53 2.73 -7.29 4.31
CA ALA A 53 4.15 -7.12 4.55
C ALA A 53 4.63 -7.88 5.81
N VAL A 54 3.89 -7.79 6.91
CA VAL A 54 4.18 -8.52 8.15
C VAL A 54 4.10 -10.02 7.92
N LYS A 55 3.03 -10.51 7.27
CA LYS A 55 2.85 -11.95 6.99
C LYS A 55 3.93 -12.51 6.07
N ALA A 56 4.29 -11.78 5.01
CA ALA A 56 5.39 -12.16 4.12
C ALA A 56 6.74 -12.17 4.85
N SER A 57 6.98 -11.19 5.73
CA SER A 57 8.21 -11.12 6.53
C SER A 57 8.31 -12.29 7.50
N ILE A 58 7.22 -12.67 8.17
CA ILE A 58 7.16 -13.85 9.04
C ILE A 58 7.49 -15.11 8.25
N GLY A 59 6.93 -15.29 7.05
CA GLY A 59 7.23 -16.44 6.19
C GLY A 59 8.73 -16.55 5.86
N ILE A 60 9.37 -15.42 5.52
CA ILE A 60 10.81 -15.39 5.23
C ILE A 60 11.65 -15.70 6.48
N LEU A 61 11.33 -15.07 7.62
CA LEU A 61 12.07 -15.23 8.86
C LEU A 61 11.95 -16.64 9.44
N ASN A 62 10.80 -17.29 9.24
CA ASN A 62 10.56 -18.67 9.65
C ASN A 62 11.05 -19.71 8.64
N HIS A 63 11.72 -19.29 7.56
CA HIS A 63 12.19 -20.17 6.48
C HIS A 63 11.08 -21.03 5.84
N GLN A 64 9.86 -20.48 5.77
CA GLN A 64 8.75 -21.17 5.12
C GLN A 64 8.95 -21.20 3.59
N PRO A 65 8.48 -22.27 2.91
CA PRO A 65 8.41 -22.33 1.46
C PRO A 65 7.72 -21.11 0.86
N TYR A 66 8.19 -20.64 -0.30
CA TYR A 66 7.63 -19.48 -1.00
C TYR A 66 6.12 -19.61 -1.24
N GLU A 67 5.64 -20.82 -1.50
CA GLU A 67 4.24 -21.11 -1.77
C GLU A 67 3.31 -20.75 -0.61
N GLU A 68 3.80 -20.76 0.64
CA GLU A 68 3.02 -20.46 1.84
C GLU A 68 2.81 -18.95 2.03
N TRP A 69 3.68 -18.11 1.48
CA TRP A 69 3.64 -16.66 1.70
C TRP A 69 3.60 -15.80 0.42
N GLN A 70 3.67 -16.40 -0.77
CA GLN A 70 3.53 -15.71 -2.06
C GLN A 70 2.22 -14.95 -2.21
N LEU A 71 1.14 -15.40 -1.55
CA LEU A 71 -0.16 -14.74 -1.60
C LEU A 71 -0.06 -13.31 -1.06
N TRP A 72 0.73 -13.10 -0.01
CA TRP A 72 0.91 -11.79 0.60
C TRP A 72 1.63 -10.81 -0.34
N LEU A 73 2.64 -11.27 -1.08
CA LEU A 73 3.27 -10.46 -2.13
C LEU A 73 2.27 -10.08 -3.23
N ARG A 74 1.40 -11.02 -3.64
CA ARG A 74 0.36 -10.75 -4.64
C ARG A 74 -0.65 -9.74 -4.15
N ILE A 75 -1.03 -9.78 -2.87
CA ILE A 75 -1.90 -8.77 -2.26
C ILE A 75 -1.23 -7.39 -2.31
N MET A 76 0.04 -7.29 -1.91
CA MET A 76 0.78 -6.01 -1.97
C MET A 76 0.86 -5.48 -3.40
N GLY A 77 1.23 -6.32 -4.37
CA GLY A 77 1.31 -5.93 -5.78
C GLY A 77 -0.04 -5.50 -6.35
N THR A 78 -1.11 -6.24 -6.03
CA THR A 78 -2.47 -5.92 -6.47
C THR A 78 -2.94 -4.58 -5.91
N PHE A 79 -2.67 -4.34 -4.62
CA PHE A 79 -2.96 -3.06 -3.98
C PHE A 79 -2.26 -1.90 -4.70
N ILE A 80 -0.95 -2.01 -4.92
CA ILE A 80 -0.16 -0.97 -5.61
C ILE A 80 -0.75 -0.67 -6.98
N VAL A 81 -1.03 -1.70 -7.78
CA VAL A 81 -1.56 -1.53 -9.14
C VAL A 81 -2.94 -0.87 -9.11
N ILE A 82 -3.86 -1.36 -8.29
CA ILE A 82 -5.23 -0.83 -8.22
C ILE A 82 -5.21 0.64 -7.79
N PHE A 83 -4.53 0.96 -6.69
CA PHE A 83 -4.52 2.33 -6.19
C PHE A 83 -3.70 3.27 -7.07
N ALA A 84 -2.68 2.79 -7.77
CA ALA A 84 -1.94 3.62 -8.73
C ALA A 84 -2.81 3.95 -9.94
N LEU A 85 -3.59 2.97 -10.45
CA LEU A 85 -4.53 3.19 -11.54
C LEU A 85 -5.66 4.14 -11.13
N ILE A 86 -6.20 3.99 -9.91
CA ILE A 86 -7.20 4.92 -9.37
C ILE A 86 -6.58 6.32 -9.24
N GLY A 87 -5.35 6.42 -8.73
CA GLY A 87 -4.61 7.69 -8.64
C GLY A 87 -4.45 8.36 -9.99
N TYR A 88 -4.08 7.58 -11.00
CA TYR A 88 -3.92 8.05 -12.37
C TYR A 88 -5.26 8.52 -12.97
N THR A 89 -6.36 7.78 -12.79
CA THR A 89 -7.66 8.16 -13.37
C THR A 89 -8.33 9.32 -12.64
N LEU A 90 -8.12 9.45 -11.32
CA LEU A 90 -8.64 10.58 -10.54
C LEU A 90 -7.75 11.81 -10.64
N PHE A 91 -6.52 11.69 -11.16
CA PHE A 91 -5.56 12.80 -11.20
C PHE A 91 -6.15 14.04 -11.85
N ASP A 92 -6.71 13.91 -13.05
CA ASP A 92 -7.31 15.03 -13.79
C ASP A 92 -8.43 15.72 -12.98
N HIS A 93 -9.29 14.93 -12.33
CA HIS A 93 -10.38 15.44 -11.48
C HIS A 93 -9.87 16.12 -10.20
N ILE A 94 -8.70 15.70 -9.68
CA ILE A 94 -8.06 16.28 -8.51
C ILE A 94 -7.31 17.57 -8.89
N THR A 95 -6.80 17.68 -10.12
CA THR A 95 -6.05 18.86 -10.59
C THR A 95 -6.88 19.92 -11.29
N GLU A 96 -8.08 19.59 -11.80
CA GLU A 96 -8.97 20.58 -12.42
C GLU A 96 -9.50 21.58 -11.37
N GLU A 97 -9.04 22.83 -11.47
CA GLU A 97 -9.64 24.02 -10.85
C GLU A 97 -10.82 24.53 -11.68
#